data_AF-A0A8S9LRK9-F1
#
_entry.id   AF-A0A8S9LRK9-F1
#
_cell.length_a   1.000
_cell.length_b   1.000
_cell.length_c   1.000
_cell.angle_alpha   90.00
_cell.angle_beta   90.00
_cell.angle_gamma   90.00
#
_symmetry.space_group_name_H-M   'P 1'
#
loop_
_entity.id
_entity.type
_entity.pdbx_description
1 polymer ?
#
loop_
_entity_poly.entity_id
_entity_poly.type
_entity_poly.pdbx_seq_one_letter_code
_entity_poly.pdbx_strand_id
1 'polypeptide(L)' 'MRKVATHSTIYNIWRQRNNQLHNQILIPASTVFRLIDRDIRNTLLGRRSKKNFRPLLAKWLM' A
#
# COMPACT_ATOMS: atom_id res chain seq x y z
N MET A 1 -8.95 1.04 8.60
CA MET A 1 -8.40 1.58 7.34
C MET A 1 -7.21 2.50 7.56
N ARG A 2 -7.38 3.62 8.28
CA ARG A 2 -6.36 4.67 8.40
C ARG A 2 -4.96 4.13 8.70
N LYS A 3 -4.78 3.28 9.72
CA LYS A 3 -3.49 2.66 10.05
C LYS A 3 -2.85 1.87 8.89
N VAL A 4 -3.63 1.10 8.14
CA VAL A 4 -3.13 0.29 7.01
C VAL A 4 -2.71 1.21 5.86
N ALA A 5 -3.58 2.16 5.49
CA ALA A 5 -3.28 3.13 4.44
C ALA A 5 -2.05 3.98 4.78
N THR A 6 -1.99 4.56 5.98
CA THR A 6 -0.84 5.34 6.44
C THR A 6 0.45 4.52 6.42
N HIS A 7 0.42 3.28 6.93
CA HIS A 7 1.58 2.42 6.92
C HIS A 7 2.05 2.09 5.49
N SER A 8 1.14 1.67 4.62
CA SER A 8 1.47 1.35 3.22
C SER A 8 2.01 2.54 2.45
N THR A 9 1.47 3.74 2.67
CA THR A 9 1.95 4.98 2.04
C THR A 9 3.35 5.35 2.52
N ILE A 10 3.56 5.40 3.85
CA ILE A 10 4.88 5.74 4.42
C ILE A 10 5.94 4.74 3.97
N TYR A 11 5.62 3.44 4.01
CA TYR A 11 6.52 2.38 3.59
C TYR A 11 6.94 2.52 2.12
N ASN A 12 5.98 2.75 1.21
CA ASN A 12 6.28 2.87 -0.21
C ASN A 12 7.06 4.15 -0.55
N ILE A 13 6.79 5.27 0.11
CA ILE A 13 7.56 6.51 -0.05
C ILE A 13 9.01 6.30 0.41
N TRP A 14 9.20 5.72 1.60
CA TRP A 14 10.53 5.40 2.12
C TRP A 14 11.27 4.44 1.18
N ARG A 15 10.59 3.41 0.68
CA ARG A 15 11.15 2.43 -0.26
C ARG A 15 11.58 3.10 -1.58
N GLN A 16 10.77 4.01 -2.12
CA GLN A 16 11.11 4.75 -3.34
C GLN A 16 12.34 5.64 -3.13
N ARG A 17 12.40 6.37 -2.02
CA ARG A 17 13.57 7.17 -1.65
C ARG A 17 14.83 6.33 -1.60
N ASN A 18 14.77 5.15 -0.95
CA ASN A 18 15.91 4.24 -0.88
C ASN A 18 16.31 3.68 -2.24
N ASN A 19 15.33 3.36 -3.09
CA ASN A 19 15.61 2.90 -4.45
C ASN A 19 16.33 3.96 -5.29
N GLN A 20 15.95 5.22 -5.11
CA GLN A 20 16.65 6.34 -5.75
C GLN A 20 18.07 6.52 -5.18
N LEU A 21 18.25 6.38 -3.86
CA LEU A 21 19.55 6.56 -3.21
C LEU A 21 20.56 5.45 -3.58
N HIS A 22 20.11 4.19 -3.62
CA HIS A 22 21.00 3.04 -3.85
C HIS A 22 21.09 2.63 -5.31
N ASN A 23 19.99 2.69 -6.06
CA ASN A 23 19.93 2.20 -7.44
C ASN A 23 19.85 3.33 -8.46
N GLN A 24 19.73 4.60 -8.04
CA GLN A 24 19.53 5.76 -8.92
C GLN A 24 18.28 5.65 -9.83
N ILE A 25 17.34 4.77 -9.47
CA ILE A 25 16.12 4.54 -10.24
C ILE A 25 14.96 5.32 -9.61
N LEU A 26 14.46 6.30 -10.36
CA LEU A 26 13.22 6.99 -10.03
C LEU A 26 12.03 6.22 -10.61
N ILE A 27 11.19 5.69 -9.72
CA ILE A 27 9.93 5.08 -10.13
C ILE A 27 8.90 6.20 -10.34
N PRO A 28 8.13 6.21 -11.44
CA PRO A 28 7.05 7.18 -11.62
C PRO A 28 6.03 7.13 -10.48
N ALA A 29 5.53 8.30 -10.06
CA ALA A 29 4.57 8.40 -8.98
C ALA A 29 3.29 7.58 -9.24
N SER A 30 2.82 7.53 -10.50
CA SER A 30 1.68 6.71 -10.92
C SER A 30 1.87 5.22 -10.60
N THR A 31 3.07 4.69 -10.85
CA THR A 31 3.43 3.30 -10.53
C THR A 31 3.46 3.09 -9.01
N VAL A 32 3.98 4.06 -8.26
CA VAL A 32 4.05 3.99 -6.79
C VAL A 32 2.66 4.01 -6.16
N PHE A 33 1.75 4.86 -6.67
CA PHE A 33 0.35 4.85 -6.24
C PHE A 33 -0.33 3.51 -6.53
N ARG A 34 -0.06 2.91 -7.70
CA ARG A 34 -0.57 1.57 -8.02
C ARG A 34 -0.01 0.49 -7.09
N LEU A 35 1.26 0.61 -6.69
CA LEU A 35 1.88 -0.29 -5.71
C LEU A 35 1.25 -0.13 -4.32
N ILE A 36 1.00 1.11 -3.88
CA ILE A 36 0.33 1.39 -2.61
C ILE A 36 -1.08 0.79 -2.58
N ASP A 37 -1.89 0.99 -3.63
CA ASP A 37 -3.22 0.38 -3.73
C ASP A 37 -3.13 -1.16 -3.67
N ARG A 38 -2.20 -1.75 -4.43
CA ARG A 38 -1.99 -3.20 -4.43
C ARG A 38 -1.57 -3.72 -3.06
N ASP A 39 -0.68 -3.04 -2.35
CA ASP A 39 -0.23 -3.43 -1.00
C ASP A 39 -1.37 -3.34 0.02
N ILE A 40 -2.20 -2.30 -0.07
CA ILE A 40 -3.38 -2.14 0.78
C ILE A 40 -4.36 -3.28 0.50
N ARG A 41 -4.68 -3.55 -0.77
CA ARG A 41 -5.55 -4.66 -1.16
C ARG A 41 -5.01 -6.01 -0.70
N ASN A 42 -3.73 -6.29 -0.91
CA ASN A 42 -3.08 -7.53 -0.48
C ASN A 42 -3.15 -7.70 1.04
N THR A 43 -2.88 -6.64 1.80
CA THR A 43 -2.92 -6.65 3.26
C THR A 43 -4.35 -6.91 3.78
N LEU A 44 -5.35 -6.31 3.13
CA LEU A 44 -6.75 -6.51 3.47
C LEU A 44 -7.25 -7.91 3.08
N LEU A 45 -6.87 -8.40 1.90
CA LEU A 45 -7.20 -9.75 1.41
C LEU A 45 -6.56 -10.84 2.26
N GLY A 46 -5.27 -10.71 2.60
CA GLY A 46 -4.56 -11.65 3.47
C GLY A 46 -5.14 -11.70 4.90
N ARG A 47 -5.84 -10.64 5.32
CA ARG A 47 -6.53 -10.56 6.62
C ARG A 47 -8.04 -10.76 6.53
N ARG A 48 -8.58 -11.13 5.35
CA ARG A 48 -10.03 -11.29 5.09
C ARG A 48 -10.72 -12.31 6.00
N SER A 49 -9.98 -13.28 6.53
CA SER A 49 -10.47 -14.25 7.51
C SER A 49 -10.88 -13.59 8.83
N LYS A 50 -10.26 -12.46 9.20
CA LYS A 50 -10.64 -11.68 10.39
C LYS A 50 -11.91 -10.86 10.09
N LYS A 51 -12.98 -11.07 10.87
CA LYS A 51 -14.28 -10.38 10.72
C LYS A 51 -14.17 -8.86 10.51
N ASN A 52 -13.22 -8.20 11.17
CA ASN A 52 -13.02 -6.75 11.10
C ASN A 52 -12.47 -6.25 9.75
N PHE A 53 -11.86 -7.11 8.93
CA PHE A 53 -11.20 -6.71 7.69
C PHE A 53 -12.08 -6.81 6.45
N ARG A 54 -13.17 -7.60 6.50
CA ARG A 54 -14.19 -7.67 5.43
C ARG A 54 -14.86 -6.31 5.15
N PRO A 55 -15.40 -5.57 6.14
CA PRO A 55 -16.00 -4.26 5.88
C PRO A 55 -14.95 -3.20 5.50
N LEU A 56 -13.73 -3.34 6.00
CA LEU A 56 -12.59 -2.50 5.61
C LEU A 56 -12.24 -2.65 4.12
N LEU A 57 -12.20 -3.88 3.60
CA LEU A 57 -11.95 -4.17 2.19
C LEU A 57 -13.07 -3.65 1.30
N ALA A 58 -14.34 -3.84 1.70
CA ALA A 58 -15.49 -3.31 0.99
C ALA A 58 -15.40 -1.77 0.84
N LYS A 59 -15.02 -1.06 1.92
CA LYS A 59 -14.84 0.39 1.91
C LYS A 59 -13.66 0.90 1.05
N TRP A 60 -12.76 0.03 0.61
CA TRP A 60 -11.64 0.39 -0.27
C TRP A 60 -11.93 0.10 -1.75
N LEU A 61 -12.78 -0.89 -2.01
CA LEU A 61 -13.17 -1.31 -3.37
C LEU A 61 -14.38 -0.54 -3.90
N MET A 62 -15.20 0.00 -3.00
CA MET A 62 -16.40 0.79 -3.28
C MET A 62 -16.08 2.27 -3.22
#